data_AF-A0A2V5ULZ2-F1
#
_entry.id   AF-A0A2V5ULZ2-F1
#
_cell.length_a   1.000
_cell.length_b   1.000
_cell.length_c   1.000
_cell.angle_alpha   90.00
_cell.angle_beta   90.00
_cell.angle_gamma   90.00
#
_symmetry.space_group_name_H-M   'P 1'
#
loop_
_entity.id
_entity.type
_entity.pdbx_description
1 polymer ?
#
loop_
_entity_poly.entity_id
_entity_poly.type
_entity_poly.pdbx_seq_one_letter_code
_entity_poly.pdbx_strand_id
1 'polypeptide(L)' 'NFEPYGFTFLPAKYCSNQKEMRRSLRKLLDYKAERLLFAHGTPIVSGAGEKLQGLFYRDF' A
#
# COMPACT_ATOMS: atom_id res chain seq x y z
N ASN A 1 4.56 -2.28 -6.26
CA ASN A 1 3.90 -3.56 -6.60
C ASN A 1 4.70 -4.22 -7.71
N PHE A 2 5.79 -4.88 -7.35
CA PHE A 2 6.69 -5.52 -8.30
C PHE A 2 6.91 -6.95 -7.86
N GLU A 3 6.94 -7.89 -8.81
CA GLU A 3 7.33 -9.25 -8.52
C GLU A 3 8.81 -9.33 -8.11
N PRO A 4 9.18 -10.20 -7.16
CA PRO A 4 8.34 -11.15 -6.41
C PRO A 4 7.69 -10.58 -5.14
N TYR A 5 7.88 -9.29 -4.85
CA TYR A 5 7.51 -8.68 -3.55
C TYR A 5 6.03 -8.30 -3.43
N GLY A 6 5.35 -8.08 -4.55
CA GLY A 6 3.94 -7.72 -4.60
C GLY A 6 3.62 -6.34 -3.99
N PHE A 7 2.39 -6.19 -3.48
CA PHE A 7 1.90 -4.98 -2.82
C PHE A 7 2.20 -5.05 -1.31
N THR A 8 3.26 -4.36 -0.90
CA THR A 8 3.78 -4.36 0.47
C THR A 8 4.29 -2.97 0.85
N PHE A 9 4.58 -2.75 2.14
CA PHE A 9 5.19 -1.51 2.61
C PHE A 9 6.62 -1.36 2.10
N LEU A 10 7.04 -0.11 2.00
CA LEU A 10 8.42 0.20 1.72
C LEU A 10 9.30 -0.25 2.90
N PRO A 11 10.44 -0.94 2.65
CA PRO A 11 11.39 -1.30 3.68
C PRO A 11 11.86 -0.10 4.48
N ALA A 12 12.07 -0.27 5.79
CA ALA A 12 12.40 0.81 6.72
C ALA A 12 13.62 1.66 6.28
N LYS A 13 14.63 1.03 5.67
CA LYS A 13 15.84 1.71 5.16
C LYS A 13 15.59 2.76 4.08
N TYR A 14 14.43 2.74 3.44
CA TYR A 14 14.03 3.72 2.42
C TYR A 14 13.00 4.74 2.94
N CYS A 15 12.59 4.63 4.21
CA CYS A 15 11.62 5.53 4.81
C CYS A 15 12.36 6.59 5.64
N SER A 16 12.07 7.88 5.41
CA SER A 16 12.49 8.93 6.33
C SER A 16 11.85 8.77 7.71
N ASN A 17 10.58 8.31 7.74
CA ASN A 17 9.88 7.92 8.97
C ASN A 17 8.83 6.84 8.64
N GLN A 18 9.08 5.60 9.06
CA GLN A 18 8.21 4.46 8.76
C GLN A 18 6.84 4.58 9.43
N LYS A 19 6.76 5.12 10.65
CA LYS A 19 5.50 5.29 11.39
C LYS A 19 4.59 6.30 10.69
N GLU A 20 5.15 7.43 10.28
CA GLU A 20 4.39 8.46 9.55
C GLU A 20 3.99 7.99 8.15
N MET A 21 4.83 7.23 7.45
CA MET A 21 4.44 6.60 6.18
C MET A 21 3.24 5.66 6.36
N ARG A 22 3.25 4.78 7.38
CA ARG A 22 2.12 3.88 7.67
C ARG A 22 0.86 4.65 8.05
N ARG A 23 0.99 5.68 8.90
CA ARG A 23 -0.13 6.55 9.30
C ARG A 23 -0.74 7.28 8.11
N SER A 24 0.10 7.80 7.22
CA SER A 24 -0.34 8.52 6.02
C SER A 24 -1.05 7.61 5.03
N LEU A 25 -0.50 6.41 4.77
CA LEU A 25 -1.14 5.42 3.91
C LEU A 25 -2.48 4.93 4.49
N ARG A 26 -2.63 4.87 5.82
CA ARG A 26 -3.86 4.39 6.44
C ARG A 26 -5.06 5.30 6.17
N LYS A 27 -4.83 6.61 5.97
CA LYS A 27 -5.87 7.56 5.57
C LYS A 27 -6.50 7.22 4.21
N LEU A 28 -5.80 6.46 3.37
CA LEU A 28 -6.36 6.01 2.09
C LEU A 28 -7.51 5.02 2.26
N LEU A 29 -7.65 4.38 3.43
CA LEU A 29 -8.78 3.50 3.74
C LEU A 29 -10.12 4.26 3.87
N ASP A 30 -10.07 5.58 4.10
CA ASP A 30 -11.27 6.41 4.21
C ASP A 30 -11.91 6.69 2.84
N TYR A 31 -11.25 6.29 1.75
CA TYR A 31 -11.72 6.49 0.38
C TYR A 31 -12.10 5.18 -0.28
N LYS A 32 -13.17 5.20 -1.08
CA LYS A 32 -13.54 4.08 -1.94
C LYS A 32 -12.65 4.08 -3.19
N ALA A 33 -11.47 3.48 -3.06
CA ALA A 33 -10.54 3.32 -4.19
C ALA A 33 -10.95 2.14 -5.07
N GLU A 34 -11.14 2.40 -6.37
CA GLU A 34 -11.37 1.35 -7.37
C GLU A 34 -10.06 0.83 -7.97
N ARG A 35 -9.04 1.68 -8.04
CA ARG A 35 -7.73 1.39 -8.64
C ARG A 35 -6.61 2.02 -7.81
N LEU A 36 -5.46 1.35 -7.75
CA LEU A 36 -4.22 1.92 -7.21
C LEU A 36 -3.16 1.96 -8.32
N LEU A 37 -2.71 3.16 -8.63
CA LEU A 37 -1.64 3.41 -9.59
C LEU A 37 -0.34 3.70 -8.83
N PHE A 38 0.78 3.29 -9.40
CA PHE A 38 2.09 3.47 -8.80
C PHE A 38 3.01 4.18 -9.80
N ALA A 39 3.87 5.07 -9.30
CA ALA A 39 4.95 5.63 -10.13
C ALA A 39 5.84 4.53 -10.71
N HIS A 40 6.04 3.47 -9.92
CA HIS A 40 6.78 2.29 -10.31
C HIS A 40 6.02 1.04 -9.81
N GLY A 41 5.66 0.14 -10.73
CA GLY A 41 5.04 -1.14 -10.43
C GLY A 41 3.82 -1.43 -11.27
N THR A 42 3.29 -2.64 -11.13
CA THR A 42 2.06 -3.04 -11.80
C THR A 42 0.86 -2.42 -11.06
N PRO A 43 -0.07 -1.74 -11.75
CA PRO A 43 -1.25 -1.16 -11.12
C PRO A 43 -2.17 -2.25 -10.54
N ILE A 44 -2.94 -1.90 -9.51
CA ILE A 44 -4.07 -2.72 -9.03
C ILE A 44 -5.33 -2.14 -9.67
N VAL A 45 -5.90 -2.88 -10.61
CA VAL A 45 -7.05 -2.43 -11.44
C VAL A 45 -8.41 -2.93 -10.94
N SER A 46 -8.40 -3.84 -9.96
CA SER A 46 -9.59 -4.42 -9.35
C SER A 46 -9.32 -4.76 -7.89
N GLY A 47 -10.33 -4.59 -7.03
CA GLY A 47 -10.24 -4.92 -5.60
C GLY A 47 -9.22 -4.06 -4.83
N ALA A 48 -9.07 -2.80 -5.21
CA ALA A 48 -8.09 -1.89 -4.61
C ALA A 48 -8.34 -1.67 -3.11
N GLY A 49 -9.61 -1.53 -2.71
CA GLY A 49 -10.00 -1.42 -1.31
C GLY A 49 -9.60 -2.65 -0.48
N GLU A 50 -9.93 -3.87 -0.93
CA GLU A 50 -9.58 -5.09 -0.20
C GLU A 50 -8.06 -5.29 -0.13
N LYS A 51 -7.34 -4.97 -1.21
CA LYS A 51 -5.87 -5.04 -1.22
C LYS A 51 -5.25 -4.04 -0.25
N LEU A 52 -5.78 -2.82 -0.17
CA LEU A 52 -5.32 -1.79 0.75
C LEU A 52 -5.63 -2.15 2.21
N GLN A 53 -6.81 -2.69 2.50
CA GLN A 53 -7.14 -3.22 3.83
C GLN A 53 -6.22 -4.38 4.20
N GLY A 54 -6.01 -5.33 3.27
CA GLY A 54 -5.13 -6.47 3.46
C GLY A 54 -3.67 -6.09 3.73
N LEU A 55 -3.19 -4.97 3.17
CA LEU A 55 -1.86 -4.43 3.46
C LEU A 55 -1.68 -4.13 4.96
N PHE A 56 -2.73 -3.64 5.63
CA PHE A 56 -2.69 -3.32 7.06
C PHE A 56 -3.10 -4.47 7.97
N TYR A 57 -3.78 -5.49 7.44
CA TYR A 57 -4.11 -6.69 8.21
C TYR A 57 -2.90 -7.62 8.39
N ARG A 58 -2.00 -7.65 7.41
CA ARG A 58 -0.74 -8.44 7.43
C ARG A 58 0.38 -7.82 8.28
N ASP A 59 0.08 -6.73 8.97
CA ASP A 59 1.03 -5.90 9.73
C ASP A 59 0.96 -6.17 11.24
N PHE A 60 0.10 -7.12 11.67
CA PHE A 60 -0.03 -7.66 13.03
C PHE A 60 0.64 -9.04 13.15
#